data_AF-S3BRU0-F1
#
_entry.id   AF-S3BRU0-F1
#
_cell.length_a   1.000
_cell.length_b   1.000
_cell.length_c   1.000
_cell.angle_alpha   90.00
_cell.angle_beta   90.00
_cell.angle_gamma   90.00
#
_symmetry.space_group_name_H-M   'P 1'
#
loop_
_entity.id
_entity.type
_entity.pdbx_description
1 polymer ?
#
loop_
_entity_poly.entity_id
_entity_poly.type
_entity_poly.pdbx_seq_one_letter_code
_entity_poly.pdbx_strand_id
1 'polypeptide(L)'
;MWTSVIAVIGTLAGALASGLLQHRAVRTERTDARAEQLRRDRMNAVTALAVAVSDHRRAMWEVKDAELTGADERRVIELRDESHRTRSAVTDPAVRLRLLVADAAVREAAAEAVQATYRIREAEDLAALQASRRAALEAHDTFVNQAGAFLLLA
;
A
#
# COMPACT_ATOMS: atom_id res chain seq x y z
N MET A 1 -52.44 2.93 -43.70
CA MET A 1 -51.60 4.08 -43.33
C MET A 1 -51.31 4.13 -41.83
N TRP A 2 -52.32 3.97 -40.97
CA TRP A 2 -52.16 3.99 -39.51
C TRP A 2 -51.20 2.92 -38.93
N THR A 3 -51.24 1.70 -39.48
CA THR A 3 -50.38 0.58 -39.04
C THR A 3 -48.89 0.86 -39.24
N SER A 4 -48.52 1.48 -40.35
CA SER A 4 -47.13 1.86 -40.65
C SER A 4 -46.60 2.93 -39.70
N VAL A 5 -47.43 3.90 -39.32
CA VAL A 5 -47.06 4.96 -38.36
C VAL A 5 -46.78 4.37 -36.98
N ILE A 6 -47.64 3.46 -36.50
CA ILE A 6 -47.47 2.78 -35.21
C ILE A 6 -46.16 1.97 -35.20
N ALA A 7 -45.85 1.27 -36.29
CA ALA A 7 -44.61 0.49 -36.40
C ALA A 7 -43.35 1.35 -36.30
N VAL A 8 -43.31 2.51 -36.99
CA VAL A 8 -42.16 3.43 -36.92
C VAL A 8 -41.99 3.99 -35.51
N ILE A 9 -43.09 4.39 -34.85
CA ILE A 9 -43.04 4.89 -33.47
C ILE A 9 -42.54 3.81 -32.52
N GLY A 10 -43.01 2.56 -32.66
CA GLY A 10 -42.54 1.43 -31.84
C GLY A 10 -41.04 1.18 -31.98
N THR A 11 -40.51 1.22 -33.22
CA THR A 11 -39.08 1.05 -33.48
C THR A 11 -38.26 2.20 -32.91
N LEU A 12 -38.71 3.46 -33.08
CA LEU A 12 -38.02 4.63 -32.53
C LEU A 12 -38.03 4.61 -31.00
N ALA A 13 -39.16 4.27 -30.38
CA ALA A 13 -39.27 4.13 -28.93
C ALA A 13 -38.36 3.01 -28.41
N GLY A 14 -38.32 1.86 -29.08
CA GLY A 14 -37.45 0.74 -28.74
C GLY A 14 -35.96 1.07 -28.87
N ALA A 15 -35.57 1.79 -29.92
CA ALA A 15 -34.20 2.26 -30.13
C ALA A 15 -33.77 3.28 -29.05
N LEU A 16 -34.64 4.24 -28.72
CA LEU A 16 -34.39 5.22 -27.66
C LEU A 16 -34.30 4.58 -26.27
N ALA A 17 -35.20 3.65 -25.94
CA ALA A 17 -35.17 2.91 -24.69
C ALA A 17 -33.88 2.07 -24.57
N SER A 18 -33.52 1.35 -25.63
CA SER A 18 -32.28 0.56 -25.69
C SER A 18 -31.04 1.45 -25.54
N GLY A 19 -30.98 2.58 -26.24
CA GLY A 19 -29.85 3.51 -26.16
C GLY A 19 -29.69 4.11 -24.76
N LEU A 20 -30.79 4.46 -24.08
CA LEU A 20 -30.75 4.99 -22.73
C LEU A 20 -30.30 3.94 -21.70
N LEU A 21 -30.77 2.69 -21.83
CA LEU A 21 -30.35 1.57 -20.99
C LEU A 21 -28.88 1.23 -21.20
N GLN A 22 -28.42 1.14 -22.46
CA GLN A 22 -27.02 0.92 -22.81
C GLN A 22 -26.11 2.02 -22.26
N HIS A 23 -26.52 3.28 -22.39
CA HIS A 23 -25.75 4.40 -21.86
C HIS A 23 -25.66 4.38 -20.32
N ARG A 24 -26.72 3.97 -19.62
CA ARG A 24 -26.69 3.77 -18.16
C ARG A 24 -25.81 2.58 -17.75
N ALA A 25 -25.90 1.47 -18.48
CA ALA A 25 -25.07 0.29 -18.24
C ALA A 25 -23.58 0.62 -18.38
N VAL A 26 -23.20 1.27 -19.49
CA VAL A 26 -21.80 1.69 -19.74
C VAL A 26 -21.30 2.68 -18.68
N ARG A 27 -22.16 3.58 -18.19
CA ARG A 27 -21.77 4.49 -17.10
C ARG A 27 -21.53 3.76 -15.79
N THR A 28 -22.40 2.82 -15.44
CA THR A 28 -22.28 2.02 -14.21
C THR A 28 -21.05 1.12 -14.27
N GLU A 29 -20.80 0.46 -15.40
CA GLU A 29 -19.62 -0.35 -15.62
C GLU A 29 -18.32 0.48 -15.49
N ARG A 30 -18.31 1.70 -16.04
CA ARG A 30 -17.15 2.60 -15.90
C ARG A 30 -16.93 3.08 -14.47
N THR A 31 -17.98 3.32 -13.68
CA THR A 31 -17.82 3.70 -12.28
C THR A 31 -17.30 2.55 -11.44
N ASP A 32 -17.82 1.35 -11.67
CA ASP A 32 -17.43 0.14 -10.93
C ASP A 32 -15.97 -0.23 -11.25
N ALA A 33 -15.59 -0.16 -12.53
CA ALA A 33 -14.22 -0.41 -12.96
C ALA A 33 -13.21 0.56 -12.31
N ARG A 34 -13.58 1.85 -12.16
CA ARG A 34 -12.73 2.86 -11.51
C ARG A 34 -12.61 2.63 -10.00
N ALA A 35 -13.73 2.28 -9.34
CA ALA A 35 -13.73 1.98 -7.90
C ALA A 35 -12.85 0.78 -7.60
N GLU A 36 -13.00 -0.28 -8.40
CA GLU A 36 -12.22 -1.50 -8.25
C GLU A 36 -10.73 -1.29 -8.59
N GLN A 37 -10.41 -0.45 -9.60
CA GLN A 37 -9.03 -0.04 -9.87
C GLN A 37 -8.40 0.69 -8.67
N LEU A 38 -9.13 1.65 -8.08
CA LEU A 38 -8.65 2.39 -6.91
C LEU A 38 -8.44 1.47 -5.70
N ARG A 39 -9.34 0.50 -5.48
CA ARG A 39 -9.21 -0.49 -4.41
C ARG A 39 -7.93 -1.34 -4.57
N ARG A 40 -7.66 -1.80 -5.80
CA ARG A 40 -6.41 -2.51 -6.12
C ARG A 40 -5.17 -1.64 -5.95
N ASP A 41 -5.22 -0.39 -6.40
CA ASP A 41 -4.08 0.53 -6.28
C ASP A 41 -3.74 0.83 -4.81
N ARG A 42 -4.76 0.96 -3.96
CA ARG A 42 -4.59 1.10 -2.49
C ARG A 42 -3.99 -0.17 -1.88
N MET A 43 -4.53 -1.34 -2.20
CA MET A 43 -3.99 -2.63 -1.73
C MET A 43 -2.52 -2.80 -2.14
N ASN A 44 -2.19 -2.51 -3.40
CA ASN A 44 -0.82 -2.59 -3.91
C ASN A 44 0.12 -1.64 -3.17
N ALA A 45 -0.30 -0.40 -2.89
CA ALA A 45 0.51 0.57 -2.16
C ALA A 45 0.77 0.12 -0.71
N VAL A 46 -0.26 -0.39 -0.03
CA VAL A 46 -0.15 -0.92 1.34
C VAL A 46 0.81 -2.10 1.39
N THR A 47 0.60 -3.10 0.53
CA THR A 47 1.44 -4.30 0.51
C THR A 47 2.88 -3.99 0.11
N ALA A 48 3.09 -3.11 -0.87
CA ALA A 48 4.43 -2.69 -1.26
C ALA A 48 5.18 -1.97 -0.12
N LEU A 49 4.48 -1.11 0.64
CA LEU A 49 5.10 -0.45 1.80
C LEU A 49 5.41 -1.46 2.90
N ALA A 50 4.48 -2.39 3.18
CA ALA A 50 4.68 -3.42 4.17
C ALA A 50 5.93 -4.27 3.86
N VAL A 51 6.07 -4.73 2.62
CA VAL A 51 7.25 -5.47 2.16
C VAL A 51 8.52 -4.64 2.31
N ALA A 52 8.53 -3.41 1.80
CA ALA A 52 9.72 -2.55 1.85
C ALA A 52 10.17 -2.25 3.29
N VAL A 53 9.23 -2.02 4.22
CA VAL A 53 9.54 -1.82 5.64
C VAL A 53 10.11 -3.09 6.28
N SER A 54 9.54 -4.26 5.98
CA SER A 54 10.06 -5.53 6.49
C SER A 54 11.46 -5.85 5.97
N ASP A 55 11.73 -5.59 4.68
CA ASP A 55 13.05 -5.76 4.07
C ASP A 55 14.07 -4.79 4.68
N HIS A 56 13.69 -3.52 4.85
CA HIS A 56 14.55 -2.53 5.47
C HIS A 56 14.84 -2.87 6.94
N ARG A 57 13.84 -3.32 7.71
CA ARG A 57 14.01 -3.79 9.09
C ARG A 57 15.01 -4.94 9.19
N ARG A 58 14.95 -5.90 8.26
CA ARG A 58 15.92 -6.99 8.19
C ARG A 58 17.33 -6.46 7.93
N ALA A 59 17.51 -5.60 6.92
CA ALA A 59 18.82 -5.02 6.61
C ALA A 59 19.40 -4.21 7.79
N MET A 60 18.57 -3.41 8.46
CA MET A 60 18.96 -2.64 9.65
C MET A 60 19.36 -3.52 10.82
N TRP A 61 18.64 -4.62 11.03
CA TRP A 61 19.01 -5.62 12.03
C TRP A 61 20.38 -6.23 11.73
N GLU A 62 20.59 -6.71 10.50
CA GLU A 62 21.83 -7.37 10.10
C GLU A 62 23.04 -6.45 10.26
N VAL A 63 22.94 -5.18 9.83
CA VAL A 63 24.01 -4.19 10.05
C VAL A 63 24.30 -4.04 11.54
N LYS A 64 23.25 -3.84 12.35
CA LYS A 64 23.45 -3.49 13.75
C LYS A 64 23.93 -4.66 14.59
N ASP A 65 23.46 -5.86 14.28
CA ASP A 65 23.94 -7.11 14.89
C ASP A 65 25.42 -7.34 14.56
N ALA A 66 25.83 -7.12 13.30
CA ALA A 66 27.23 -7.22 12.89
C ALA A 66 28.12 -6.20 13.60
N GLU A 67 27.66 -4.95 13.76
CA GLU A 67 28.39 -3.91 14.50
C GLU A 67 28.56 -4.28 15.98
N LEU A 68 27.49 -4.74 16.64
CA LEU A 68 27.49 -5.05 18.08
C LEU A 68 28.24 -6.34 18.43
N THR A 69 28.31 -7.29 17.49
CA THR A 69 29.03 -8.56 17.66
C THR A 69 30.50 -8.48 17.23
N GLY A 70 30.94 -7.34 16.70
CA GLY A 70 32.33 -7.12 16.27
C GLY A 70 32.69 -7.91 15.00
N ALA A 71 31.76 -8.02 14.05
CA ALA A 71 32.01 -8.64 12.75
C ALA A 71 33.08 -7.89 11.95
N ASP A 72 33.61 -8.55 10.92
CA ASP A 72 34.60 -7.96 10.01
C ASP A 72 34.10 -6.66 9.34
N GLU A 73 34.99 -5.67 9.20
CA GLU A 73 34.65 -4.35 8.66
C GLU A 73 34.10 -4.43 7.23
N ARG A 74 34.61 -5.32 6.38
CA ARG A 74 34.08 -5.48 5.01
C ARG A 74 32.65 -5.99 5.04
N ARG A 75 32.34 -6.90 5.96
CA ARG A 75 30.98 -7.41 6.13
C ARG A 75 30.02 -6.30 6.57
N VAL A 76 30.44 -5.42 7.47
CA VAL A 76 29.63 -4.27 7.91
C VAL A 76 29.39 -3.30 6.75
N ILE A 77 30.39 -3.04 5.91
CA ILE A 77 30.24 -2.17 4.72
C ILE A 77 29.22 -2.74 3.73
N GLU A 78 29.32 -4.03 3.39
CA GLU A 78 28.36 -4.70 2.49
C GLU A 78 26.91 -4.62 3.02
N LEU A 79 26.74 -4.85 4.31
CA LEU A 79 25.42 -4.76 4.96
C LEU A 79 24.88 -3.32 4.95
N ARG A 80 25.74 -2.30 5.08
CA ARG A 80 25.34 -0.89 5.00
C ARG A 80 24.88 -0.52 3.59
N ASP A 81 25.57 -0.99 2.56
CA ASP A 81 25.14 -0.77 1.16
C ASP A 81 23.74 -1.37 0.91
N GLU A 82 23.50 -2.57 1.40
CA GLU A 82 22.18 -3.21 1.35
C GLU A 82 21.12 -2.43 2.15
N SER A 83 21.49 -1.89 3.32
CA SER A 83 20.60 -1.02 4.10
C SER A 83 20.24 0.28 3.35
N HIS A 84 21.17 0.86 2.58
CA HIS A 84 20.93 2.04 1.76
C HIS A 84 19.99 1.74 0.59
N ARG A 85 20.16 0.58 -0.05
CA ARG A 85 19.29 0.10 -1.12
C ARG A 85 17.86 -0.11 -0.62
N THR A 86 17.69 -0.83 0.48
CA THR A 86 16.37 -1.09 1.08
C THR A 86 15.72 0.19 1.60
N ARG A 87 16.48 1.12 2.20
CA ARG A 87 15.99 2.43 2.62
C ARG A 87 15.36 3.21 1.45
N SER A 88 16.06 3.23 0.32
CA SER A 88 15.59 3.94 -0.88
C SER A 88 14.27 3.34 -1.39
N ALA A 89 14.14 2.00 -1.33
CA ALA A 89 12.94 1.27 -1.76
C ALA A 89 11.68 1.57 -0.93
N VAL A 90 11.80 2.09 0.30
CA VAL A 90 10.64 2.49 1.13
C VAL A 90 9.93 3.73 0.58
N THR A 91 10.66 4.61 -0.13
CA THR A 91 10.16 5.96 -0.48
C THR A 91 8.96 5.90 -1.42
N ASP A 92 9.07 5.18 -2.53
CA ASP A 92 8.00 5.07 -3.54
C ASP A 92 6.66 4.57 -2.94
N PRO A 93 6.61 3.41 -2.26
CA PRO A 93 5.35 2.93 -1.70
C PRO A 93 4.82 3.81 -0.55
N ALA A 94 5.70 4.46 0.23
CA ALA A 94 5.27 5.41 1.25
C ALA A 94 4.57 6.64 0.65
N VAL A 95 5.11 7.18 -0.45
CA VAL A 95 4.49 8.29 -1.18
C VAL A 95 3.17 7.84 -1.80
N ARG A 96 3.16 6.69 -2.48
CA ARG A 96 1.94 6.15 -3.11
C ARG A 96 0.82 5.91 -2.10
N LEU A 97 1.15 5.38 -0.92
CA LEU A 97 0.18 5.20 0.16
C LEU A 97 -0.41 6.54 0.61
N ARG A 98 0.42 7.57 0.82
CA ARG A 98 -0.05 8.91 1.20
C ARG A 98 -0.97 9.53 0.14
N LEU A 99 -0.73 9.25 -1.15
CA LEU A 99 -1.58 9.76 -2.23
C LEU A 99 -2.93 9.04 -2.34
N LEU A 100 -2.95 7.72 -2.12
CA LEU A 100 -4.14 6.89 -2.39
C LEU A 100 -5.03 6.62 -1.17
N VAL A 101 -4.45 6.66 0.02
CA VAL A 101 -5.13 6.40 1.30
C VAL A 101 -5.29 7.72 2.02
N ALA A 102 -6.53 8.16 2.23
CA ALA A 102 -6.85 9.41 2.93
C ALA A 102 -7.00 9.24 4.44
N ASP A 103 -7.22 8.02 4.91
CA ASP A 103 -7.43 7.70 6.31
C ASP A 103 -6.22 8.07 7.18
N ALA A 104 -6.47 8.85 8.23
CA ALA A 104 -5.41 9.36 9.10
C ALA A 104 -4.75 8.25 9.93
N ALA A 105 -5.54 7.31 10.45
CA ALA A 105 -5.04 6.21 11.28
C ALA A 105 -4.10 5.30 10.48
N VAL A 106 -4.44 4.99 9.23
CA VAL A 106 -3.55 4.22 8.34
C VAL A 106 -2.26 4.98 8.05
N ARG A 107 -2.34 6.29 7.78
CA ARG A 107 -1.15 7.11 7.49
C ARG A 107 -0.23 7.23 8.70
N GLU A 108 -0.78 7.42 9.89
CA GLU A 108 -0.03 7.50 11.15
C GLU A 108 0.62 6.16 11.47
N ALA A 109 -0.12 5.05 11.36
CA ALA A 109 0.43 3.73 11.59
C ALA A 109 1.55 3.38 10.58
N ALA A 110 1.37 3.75 9.30
CA ALA A 110 2.41 3.58 8.27
C ALA A 110 3.68 4.39 8.60
N ALA A 111 3.52 5.64 9.03
CA ALA A 111 4.63 6.49 9.44
C ALA A 111 5.36 5.90 10.65
N GLU A 112 4.62 5.40 11.65
CA GLU A 112 5.19 4.78 12.84
C GLU A 112 5.95 3.49 12.50
N ALA A 113 5.43 2.62 11.62
CA ALA A 113 6.13 1.42 11.18
C ALA A 113 7.49 1.75 10.53
N VAL A 114 7.53 2.81 9.72
CA VAL A 114 8.76 3.31 9.10
C VAL A 114 9.72 3.89 10.15
N GLN A 115 9.23 4.74 11.07
CA GLN A 115 10.07 5.36 12.10
C GLN A 115 10.61 4.32 13.10
N ALA A 116 9.78 3.38 13.55
CA ALA A 116 10.19 2.28 14.41
C ALA A 116 11.31 1.43 13.78
N THR A 117 11.25 1.24 12.47
CA THR A 117 12.32 0.58 11.71
C THR A 117 13.62 1.38 11.71
N TYR A 118 13.55 2.71 11.54
CA TYR A 118 14.73 3.56 11.61
C TYR A 118 15.37 3.60 12.99
N ARG A 119 14.58 3.55 14.07
CA ARG A 119 15.07 3.52 15.47
C ARG A 119 15.96 2.30 15.78
N ILE A 120 15.95 1.25 14.95
CA ILE A 120 16.84 0.08 15.11
C ILE A 120 18.33 0.47 15.10
N ARG A 121 18.73 1.49 14.31
CA ARG A 121 20.14 1.93 14.27
C ARG A 121 20.65 2.51 15.59
N GLU A 122 19.73 2.98 16.43
CA GLU A 122 20.02 3.69 17.67
C GLU A 122 20.26 2.72 18.84
N ALA A 123 20.13 1.40 18.62
CA ALA A 123 20.41 0.41 19.63
C ALA A 123 21.88 0.44 20.08
N GLU A 124 22.12 0.55 21.38
CA GLU A 124 23.48 0.62 21.94
C GLU A 124 24.06 -0.76 22.27
N ASP A 125 23.18 -1.76 22.47
CA ASP A 125 23.54 -3.13 22.78
C ASP A 125 22.55 -4.14 22.16
N LEU A 126 22.84 -5.44 22.30
CA LEU A 126 22.00 -6.51 21.72
C LEU A 126 20.60 -6.56 22.32
N ALA A 127 20.43 -6.16 23.59
CA ALA A 127 19.12 -6.15 24.25
C ALA A 127 18.24 -5.01 23.72
N ALA A 128 18.81 -3.80 23.59
CA ALA A 128 18.19 -2.65 22.95
C ALA A 128 17.88 -2.94 21.48
N LEU A 129 18.78 -3.64 20.79
CA LEU A 129 18.57 -4.05 19.40
C LEU A 129 17.33 -4.96 19.31
N GLN A 130 17.24 -6.03 20.11
CA GLN A 130 16.07 -6.91 20.18
C GLN A 130 14.77 -6.15 20.54
N ALA A 131 14.83 -5.21 21.48
CA ALA A 131 13.68 -4.38 21.85
C ALA A 131 13.19 -3.52 20.68
N SER A 132 14.10 -2.83 19.99
CA SER A 132 13.78 -2.02 18.81
C SER A 132 13.21 -2.87 17.68
N ARG A 133 13.72 -4.09 17.46
CA ARG A 133 13.16 -5.02 16.48
C ARG A 133 11.72 -5.43 16.80
N ARG A 134 11.42 -5.72 18.07
CA ARG A 134 10.05 -6.03 18.51
C ARG A 134 9.11 -4.84 18.31
N ALA A 135 9.53 -3.64 18.73
CA ALA A 135 8.74 -2.43 18.51
C ALA A 135 8.47 -2.16 17.02
N ALA A 136 9.45 -2.40 16.14
CA ALA A 136 9.26 -2.27 14.70
C ALA A 136 8.30 -3.32 14.12
N LEU A 137 8.31 -4.55 14.64
CA LEU A 137 7.33 -5.59 14.26
C LEU A 137 5.92 -5.22 14.71
N GLU A 138 5.74 -4.78 15.96
CA GLU A 138 4.44 -4.36 16.50
C GLU A 138 3.86 -3.16 15.74
N ALA A 139 4.70 -2.17 15.39
CA ALA A 139 4.29 -1.04 14.58
C ALA A 139 3.90 -1.46 13.15
N HIS A 140 4.64 -2.40 12.57
CA HIS A 140 4.33 -2.99 11.27
C HIS A 140 2.97 -3.72 11.28
N ASP A 141 2.72 -4.55 12.28
CA ASP A 141 1.45 -5.27 12.43
C ASP A 141 0.29 -4.29 12.65
N THR A 142 0.51 -3.24 13.44
CA THR A 142 -0.47 -2.16 13.62
C THR A 142 -0.81 -1.49 12.30
N PHE A 143 0.19 -1.17 11.48
CA PHE A 143 -0.02 -0.62 10.14
C PHE A 143 -0.85 -1.55 9.25
N VAL A 144 -0.49 -2.84 9.17
CA VAL A 144 -1.20 -3.82 8.35
C VAL A 144 -2.64 -3.99 8.82
N ASN A 145 -2.88 -4.03 10.13
CA ASN A 145 -4.23 -4.17 10.70
C ASN A 145 -5.10 -2.94 10.42
N GLN A 146 -4.57 -1.73 10.60
CA GLN A 146 -5.30 -0.50 10.27
C GLN A 146 -5.60 -0.41 8.77
N ALA A 147 -4.62 -0.73 7.93
CA ALA A 147 -4.81 -0.74 6.49
C ALA A 147 -5.84 -1.80 6.04
N GLY A 148 -5.81 -2.99 6.65
CA GLY A 148 -6.79 -4.04 6.41
C GLY A 148 -8.20 -3.60 6.77
N ALA A 149 -8.39 -2.98 7.94
CA ALA A 149 -9.68 -2.42 8.35
C ALA A 149 -10.18 -1.34 7.37
N PHE A 150 -9.30 -0.43 6.96
CA PHE A 150 -9.62 0.60 5.96
C PHE A 150 -10.05 -0.02 4.62
N LEU A 151 -9.32 -1.03 4.11
CA LEU A 151 -9.60 -1.65 2.82
C LEU A 151 -10.87 -2.50 2.80
N LEU A 152 -11.36 -2.95 3.95
CA LEU A 152 -12.64 -3.64 4.08
C LEU A 152 -13.83 -2.67 4.10
N LEU A 153 -13.61 -1.42 4.53
CA LEU A 153 -14.63 -0.38 4.64
C LEU A 153 -14.69 0.57 3.43
N ALA A 154 -13.64 0.57 2.59
CA ALA A 154 -13.46 1.49 1.47
C ALA A 154 -13.79 0.88 0.10
#